data_AF-A0A8T9C5F6-F1
#
_entry.id   AF-A0A8T9C5F6-F1
#
_cell.length_a   1.000
_cell.length_b   1.000
_cell.length_c   1.000
_cell.angle_alpha   90.00
_cell.angle_beta   90.00
_cell.angle_gamma   90.00
#
_symmetry.space_group_name_H-M   'P 1'
#
loop_
_entity.id
_entity.type
_entity.pdbx_description
1 polymer ?
#
loop_
_entity_poly.entity_id
_entity_poly.type
_entity_poly.pdbx_seq_one_letter_code
_entity_poly.pdbx_strand_id
1 'polypeptide(L)'
;MPPLRTFFRPSTLPKLIPLLPRTYSTSTPLIKVLDVQAPGSGRIRILSLARPSARNAISRALLQELRSNIDAVASQYDAEGNELPAPKRFGGAAGEDEREAVRAVVLASEDFSIPSESEEHFFSPL
;
A
#
# COMPACT_ATOMS: atom_id res chain seq x y z
N MET A 1 -58.41 -46.31 33.19
CA MET A 1 -57.78 -45.61 32.05
C MET A 1 -56.63 -44.74 32.55
N PRO A 2 -55.38 -44.93 32.12
CA PRO A 2 -54.27 -44.04 32.47
C PRO A 2 -54.04 -42.97 31.38
N PRO A 3 -53.64 -41.73 31.71
CA PRO A 3 -53.26 -40.74 30.70
C PRO A 3 -51.78 -40.91 30.30
N LEU A 4 -51.53 -40.88 28.99
CA LEU A 4 -50.20 -40.88 28.37
C LEU A 4 -49.51 -39.54 28.65
N ARG A 5 -48.42 -39.58 29.43
CA ARG A 5 -47.54 -38.43 29.64
C ARG A 5 -46.55 -38.34 28.48
N THR A 6 -46.71 -37.32 27.65
CA THR A 6 -45.78 -36.96 26.59
C THR A 6 -44.48 -36.42 27.19
N PHE A 7 -43.36 -37.06 26.86
CA PHE A 7 -42.03 -36.58 27.21
C PHE A 7 -41.67 -35.38 26.33
N PHE A 8 -41.74 -34.18 26.88
CA PHE A 8 -41.11 -33.00 26.28
C PHE A 8 -39.59 -33.13 26.43
N ARG A 9 -38.93 -33.51 25.34
CA ARG A 9 -37.47 -33.57 25.24
C ARG A 9 -36.98 -32.23 24.66
N PRO A 10 -36.29 -31.37 25.42
CA PRO A 10 -35.70 -30.16 24.84
C PRO A 10 -34.55 -30.56 23.91
N SER A 11 -34.64 -30.22 22.63
CA SER A 11 -33.53 -30.38 21.69
C SER A 11 -32.58 -29.18 21.81
N THR A 12 -31.39 -29.40 22.36
CA THR A 12 -30.27 -28.46 22.30
C THR A 12 -29.57 -28.63 20.95
N LEU A 13 -30.03 -27.90 19.93
CA LEU A 13 -29.28 -27.73 18.69
C LEU A 13 -28.16 -26.69 18.93
N PRO A 14 -26.88 -27.03 18.66
CA PRO A 14 -25.81 -26.05 18.75
C PRO A 14 -25.99 -24.99 17.64
N LYS A 15 -26.09 -23.72 18.04
CA LYS A 15 -26.07 -22.59 17.10
C LYS A 15 -24.68 -22.52 16.46
N LEU A 16 -24.57 -22.95 15.20
CA LEU A 16 -23.40 -22.69 14.39
C LEU A 16 -23.33 -21.18 14.14
N ILE A 17 -22.35 -20.52 14.72
CA ILE A 17 -22.07 -19.10 14.50
C ILE A 17 -21.42 -18.99 13.11
N PRO A 18 -22.04 -18.32 12.12
CA PRO A 18 -21.40 -18.13 10.84
C PRO A 18 -20.19 -17.21 11.01
N LEU A 19 -19.01 -17.69 10.65
CA LEU A 19 -17.81 -16.87 10.49
C LEU A 19 -18.03 -15.99 9.26
N LEU A 20 -18.56 -14.78 9.45
CA LEU A 20 -18.57 -13.80 8.37
C LEU A 20 -17.13 -13.42 8.02
N PRO A 21 -16.73 -13.42 6.74
CA PRO A 21 -15.41 -12.97 6.34
C PRO A 21 -15.26 -11.49 6.65
N ARG A 22 -14.15 -11.13 7.29
CA ARG A 22 -13.78 -9.74 7.55
C ARG A 22 -13.35 -9.11 6.23
N THR A 23 -14.20 -8.26 5.65
CA THR A 23 -13.85 -7.48 4.47
C THR A 23 -12.92 -6.35 4.89
N TYR A 24 -11.66 -6.41 4.46
CA TYR A 24 -10.71 -5.32 4.66
C TYR A 24 -10.84 -4.37 3.46
N SER A 25 -11.40 -3.17 3.69
CA SER A 25 -11.28 -2.08 2.72
C SER A 25 -9.86 -1.52 2.79
N THR A 26 -9.02 -1.87 1.83
CA THR A 26 -7.71 -1.21 1.66
C THR A 26 -7.97 0.22 1.19
N SER A 27 -7.66 1.21 2.02
CA SER A 27 -7.68 2.61 1.59
C SER A 27 -6.69 2.78 0.45
N THR A 28 -7.10 3.46 -0.62
CA THR A 28 -6.19 3.81 -1.72
C THR A 28 -4.99 4.59 -1.15
N PRO A 29 -3.74 4.21 -1.49
CA PRO A 29 -2.55 4.89 -0.97
C PRO A 29 -2.57 6.35 -1.40
N LEU A 30 -2.31 7.27 -0.47
CA LEU A 30 -2.33 8.71 -0.76
C LEU A 30 -1.01 9.16 -1.38
N ILE A 31 0.07 8.39 -1.17
CA ILE A 31 1.39 8.61 -1.72
C ILE A 31 1.84 7.35 -2.47
N LYS A 32 2.18 7.51 -3.75
CA LYS A 32 2.88 6.46 -4.51
C LYS A 32 4.37 6.61 -4.31
N VAL A 33 5.03 5.52 -3.95
CA VAL A 33 6.49 5.45 -3.76
C VAL A 33 7.09 4.75 -4.95
N LEU A 34 7.96 5.43 -5.68
CA LEU A 34 8.74 4.88 -6.78
C LEU A 34 10.22 5.05 -6.48
N ASP A 35 10.95 3.94 -6.38
CA ASP A 35 12.39 3.94 -6.21
C ASP A 35 13.04 3.73 -7.58
N VAL A 36 13.87 4.69 -8.03
CA VAL A 36 14.65 4.60 -9.27
C VAL A 36 16.14 4.60 -8.97
N GLN A 37 16.93 3.88 -9.76
CA GLN A 37 18.39 3.86 -9.57
C GLN A 37 19.00 5.19 -9.99
N ALA A 38 19.93 5.70 -9.17
CA ALA A 38 20.65 6.92 -9.49
C ALA A 38 21.78 6.63 -10.51
N PRO A 39 22.20 7.62 -11.33
CA PRO A 39 23.41 7.51 -12.12
C PRO A 39 24.63 7.42 -11.19
N GLY A 40 25.13 6.20 -10.94
CA GLY A 40 26.21 5.93 -10.00
C GLY A 40 25.76 4.94 -8.92
N SER A 41 25.92 5.32 -7.65
CA SER A 41 25.45 4.56 -6.49
C SER A 41 24.34 5.30 -5.75
N GLY A 42 23.49 4.52 -5.10
CA GLY A 42 22.29 4.97 -4.40
C GLY A 42 21.05 4.96 -5.29
N ARG A 43 19.93 5.31 -4.66
CA ARG A 43 18.63 5.40 -5.30
C ARG A 43 17.96 6.74 -5.06
N ILE A 44 17.05 7.09 -5.97
CA ILE A 44 16.19 8.26 -5.88
C ILE A 44 14.79 7.77 -5.54
N ARG A 45 14.21 8.29 -4.47
CA ARG A 45 12.84 7.98 -4.06
C ARG A 45 11.91 9.09 -4.49
N ILE A 46 10.99 8.76 -5.39
CA ILE A 46 9.94 9.66 -5.85
C ILE A 46 8.69 9.39 -5.03
N LEU A 47 8.21 10.41 -4.32
CA LEU A 47 6.96 10.41 -3.56
C LEU A 47 5.93 11.22 -4.34
N SER A 48 4.99 10.53 -4.96
CA SER A 48 3.96 11.15 -5.81
C SER A 48 2.64 11.23 -5.06
N LEU A 49 2.09 12.44 -4.92
CA LEU A 49 0.77 12.66 -4.31
C LEU A 49 -0.32 12.14 -5.25
N ALA A 50 -1.04 11.11 -4.82
CA ALA A 50 -2.01 10.38 -5.63
C ALA A 50 -3.44 10.62 -5.13
N ARG A 51 -3.80 11.90 -4.89
CA ARG A 51 -5.15 12.27 -4.44
C ARG A 51 -5.82 13.26 -5.41
N PRO A 52 -6.05 12.85 -6.68
CA PRO A 52 -6.62 13.73 -7.70
C PRO A 52 -8.06 14.18 -7.35
N SER A 53 -8.84 13.31 -6.72
CA SER A 53 -10.24 13.59 -6.33
C SER A 53 -10.41 14.79 -5.41
N ALA A 54 -9.34 15.21 -4.74
CA ALA A 54 -9.34 16.37 -3.86
C ALA A 54 -8.24 17.37 -4.20
N ARG A 55 -7.75 17.39 -5.45
CA ARG A 55 -6.69 18.31 -5.92
C ARG A 55 -5.45 18.26 -5.05
N ASN A 56 -5.06 17.06 -4.61
CA ASN A 56 -3.95 16.84 -3.71
C ASN A 56 -4.01 17.68 -2.42
N ALA A 57 -5.23 18.03 -1.95
CA ALA A 57 -5.41 18.80 -0.72
C ALA A 57 -4.75 18.09 0.47
N ILE A 58 -3.98 18.87 1.23
CA ILE A 58 -3.22 18.41 2.39
C ILE A 58 -4.18 17.88 3.45
N SER A 59 -4.05 16.60 3.79
CA SER A 59 -4.83 15.95 4.84
C SER A 59 -3.90 15.43 5.94
N ARG A 60 -4.44 15.21 7.15
CA ARG A 60 -3.65 14.62 8.26
C ARG A 60 -3.10 13.24 7.91
N ALA A 61 -3.88 12.43 7.20
CA ALA A 61 -3.47 11.10 6.74
C ALA A 61 -2.31 11.20 5.73
N LEU A 62 -2.39 12.14 4.78
CA LEU A 62 -1.32 12.38 3.81
C LEU A 62 -0.02 12.81 4.51
N LEU A 63 -0.10 13.74 5.46
CA LEU A 63 1.07 14.20 6.21
C LEU A 63 1.69 13.08 7.04
N GLN A 64 0.87 12.19 7.60
CA GLN A 64 1.34 11.03 8.35
C GLN A 64 2.09 10.04 7.42
N GLU A 65 1.55 9.77 6.24
CA GLU A 65 2.18 8.88 5.24
C GLU A 65 3.48 9.50 4.69
N LEU A 66 3.48 10.81 4.41
CA LEU A 66 4.65 11.54 3.95
C LEU A 66 5.75 11.51 5.00
N ARG A 67 5.41 11.81 6.26
CA ARG A 67 6.33 11.76 7.38
C ARG A 67 6.91 10.37 7.56
N SER A 68 6.09 9.32 7.49
CA SER A 68 6.57 7.94 7.61
C SER A 68 7.60 7.59 6.52
N ASN A 69 7.40 8.08 5.28
CA ASN A 69 8.35 7.87 4.19
C ASN A 69 9.64 8.68 4.39
N ILE A 70 9.54 9.92 4.86
CA ILE A 70 10.71 10.76 5.16
C ILE A 70 11.50 10.17 6.33
N ASP A 71 10.83 9.74 7.39
CA ASP A 71 11.47 9.11 8.56
C ASP A 71 12.19 7.82 8.15
N ALA A 72 11.63 7.04 7.21
CA ALA A 72 12.27 5.84 6.65
C ALA A 72 13.48 6.15 5.73
N VAL A 73 13.56 7.35 5.16
CA VAL A 73 14.75 7.84 4.46
C VAL A 73 15.78 8.34 5.48
N ALA A 74 15.35 9.15 6.44
CA ALA A 74 16.20 9.69 7.48
C ALA A 74 16.86 8.60 8.32
N SER A 75 16.18 7.47 8.58
CA SER A 75 16.75 6.33 9.30
C SER A 75 17.90 5.63 8.57
N GLN A 76 18.19 5.99 7.32
CA GLN A 76 19.34 5.49 6.57
C GLN A 76 20.60 6.32 6.84
N TYR A 77 20.50 7.39 7.63
CA TYR A 77 21.58 8.31 7.94
C TYR A 77 21.74 8.45 9.46
N ASP A 78 22.97 8.71 9.91
CA ASP A 78 23.25 9.09 11.30
C ASP A 78 22.95 10.57 11.56
N ALA A 79 23.22 11.05 12.79
CA ALA A 79 22.97 12.45 13.16
C ALA A 79 23.92 13.43 12.46
N GLU A 80 25.07 12.94 12.01
CA GLU A 80 26.12 13.65 11.31
C GLU A 80 25.90 13.69 9.78
N GLY A 81 24.93 12.92 9.27
CA GLY A 81 24.57 12.84 7.86
C GLY A 81 25.34 11.78 7.06
N ASN A 82 26.03 10.85 7.71
CA ASN A 82 26.69 9.73 7.05
C ASN A 82 25.70 8.59 6.75
N GLU A 83 25.88 7.94 5.60
CA GLU A 83 25.09 6.77 5.22
C GLU A 83 25.38 5.60 6.18
N LEU A 84 24.32 5.09 6.81
CA LEU A 84 24.39 3.88 7.63
C LEU A 84 24.48 2.65 6.70
N PRO A 85 25.20 1.59 7.12
CA PRO A 85 25.24 0.35 6.34
C PRO A 85 23.82 -0.18 6.16
N ALA A 86 23.48 -0.56 4.92
CA ALA A 86 22.17 -1.08 4.61
C ALA A 86 21.84 -2.26 5.55
N PRO A 87 20.68 -2.24 6.23
CA PRO A 87 20.31 -3.34 7.09
C PRO A 87 20.23 -4.59 6.23
N LYS A 88 21.07 -5.59 6.51
CA LYS A 88 21.05 -6.88 5.83
C LYS A 88 19.68 -7.53 6.02
N ARG A 89 18.79 -7.32 5.06
CA ARG A 89 17.53 -8.05 4.98
C ARG A 89 17.89 -9.37 4.34
N PHE A 90 17.92 -10.42 5.15
CA PHE A 90 17.99 -11.79 4.67
C PHE A 90 16.78 -12.02 3.76
N GLY A 91 16.97 -11.85 2.46
CA GLY A 91 16.04 -12.34 1.46
C GLY A 91 16.13 -13.87 1.47
N GLY A 92 15.00 -14.54 1.24
CA GLY A 92 14.97 -16.00 1.10
C GLY A 92 15.70 -16.45 -0.16
N ALA A 93 15.09 -17.34 -0.95
CA ALA A 93 15.69 -17.88 -2.18
C ALA A 93 16.10 -16.83 -3.25
N ALA A 94 15.84 -15.54 -3.03
CA ALA A 94 16.15 -14.42 -3.92
C ALA A 94 17.47 -13.66 -3.59
N GLY A 95 18.21 -14.04 -2.54
CA GLY A 95 19.50 -13.42 -2.18
C GLY A 95 19.38 -12.24 -1.19
N GLU A 96 20.52 -11.71 -0.73
CA GLU A 96 20.57 -10.53 0.14
C GLU A 96 19.99 -9.32 -0.61
N ASP A 97 18.96 -8.67 -0.04
CA ASP A 97 18.30 -7.50 -0.64
C ASP A 97 19.16 -6.26 -0.30
N GLU A 98 20.31 -6.13 -0.97
CA GLU A 98 21.25 -5.00 -0.84
C GLU A 98 20.63 -3.73 -1.46
N ARG A 99 19.60 -3.18 -0.81
CA ARG A 99 19.02 -1.91 -1.24
C ARG A 99 19.95 -0.77 -0.85
N GLU A 100 20.57 -0.17 -1.86
CA GLU A 100 21.42 1.01 -1.71
C GLU A 100 20.67 2.18 -1.04
N ALA A 101 21.40 3.10 -0.42
CA ALA A 101 20.83 4.24 0.32
C ALA A 101 20.10 5.24 -0.60
N VAL A 102 19.06 5.90 -0.08
CA VAL A 102 18.31 6.95 -0.81
C VAL A 102 19.07 8.26 -0.76
N ARG A 103 19.61 8.70 -1.89
CA ARG A 103 20.40 9.95 -1.98
C ARG A 103 19.58 11.18 -2.32
N ALA A 104 18.43 10.99 -2.95
CA ALA A 104 17.53 12.08 -3.29
C ALA A 104 16.08 11.67 -3.08
N VAL A 105 15.29 12.61 -2.59
CA VAL A 105 13.84 12.49 -2.49
C VAL A 105 13.21 13.52 -3.40
N VAL A 106 12.37 13.07 -4.32
CA VAL A 106 11.60 13.95 -5.21
C VAL A 106 10.15 13.93 -4.76
N LEU A 107 9.61 15.09 -4.44
CA LEU A 107 8.18 15.26 -4.17
C LEU A 107 7.50 15.67 -5.47
N ALA A 108 6.51 14.89 -5.90
CA ALA A 108 5.76 15.14 -7.12
C ALA A 108 4.26 15.18 -6.82
N SER A 109 3.52 15.94 -7.63
CA SER A 109 2.06 15.89 -7.67
C SER A 109 1.65 15.08 -8.89
N GLU A 110 0.89 14.01 -8.70
CA GLU A 110 0.34 13.27 -9.83
C GLU A 110 -0.94 13.93 -10.29
N ASP A 111 -0.83 14.78 -11.32
CA ASP A 111 -1.96 15.37 -12.03
C ASP A 111 -1.92 14.92 -13.49
N PHE A 112 -1.92 13.62 -13.74
CA PHE A 112 -1.89 13.12 -15.11
C PHE A 112 -2.64 11.80 -15.28
N SER A 113 -3.97 11.90 -15.30
CA SER A 113 -4.75 10.94 -16.07
C SER A 113 -4.59 11.33 -17.55
N ILE A 114 -3.63 10.71 -18.24
CA ILE A 114 -3.82 10.53 -19.69
C ILE A 114 -4.95 9.51 -19.78
N PRO A 115 -6.12 9.84 -20.37
CA PRO A 115 -7.02 8.79 -20.78
C PRO A 115 -6.21 7.91 -21.72
N SER A 116 -6.13 6.61 -21.43
CA SER A 116 -5.71 5.64 -22.43
C SER A 116 -6.70 5.79 -23.59
N GLU A 117 -6.34 6.56 -24.61
CA GLU A 117 -7.09 6.58 -25.85
C GLU A 117 -7.03 5.15 -26.38
N SER A 118 -8.14 4.43 -26.18
CA SER A 118 -8.46 3.24 -26.91
C SER A 118 -8.48 3.65 -28.38
N GLU A 119 -7.40 3.36 -29.09
CA GLU A 119 -7.43 3.21 -30.54
C GLU A 119 -8.62 2.31 -30.86
N GLU A 120 -9.69 2.85 -31.43
CA GLU A 120 -10.64 2.07 -32.22
C GLU A 120 -11.42 2.99 -33.17
N HIS A 121 -11.34 2.61 -34.45
CA HIS A 121 -12.26 2.95 -35.54
C HIS A 121 -12.32 4.40 -36.04
N PHE A 122 -11.46 4.75 -37.00
CA PHE A 122 -11.94 5.46 -38.20
C PHE A 122 -10.95 5.37 -39.38
N PHE A 123 -10.99 4.25 -40.13
CA PHE A 123 -10.60 4.26 -41.54
C PHE A 123 -11.45 3.24 -42.29
N SER A 124 -12.57 3.72 -42.85
CA SER A 124 -13.25 3.05 -43.95
C SER A 124 -12.96 3.86 -45.21
N PRO A 125 -12.22 3.34 -46.20
CA PRO A 125 -12.24 3.92 -47.53
C PRO A 125 -13.47 3.41 -48.29
N LEU A 126 -14.09 4.31 -49.05
CA LEU A 126 -15.09 4.02 -50.08
C LEU A 126 -14.45 3.29 -51.27
#